data_AF-A0A419N206-F1
#
_entry.id   AF-A0A419N206-F1
#
_cell.length_a   1.000
_cell.length_b   1.000
_cell.length_c   1.000
_cell.angle_alpha   90.00
_cell.angle_beta   90.00
_cell.angle_gamma   90.00
#
_symmetry.space_group_name_H-M   'P 1'
#
loop_
_entity.id
_entity.type
_entity.pdbx_description
1 polymer ?
#
loop_
_entity_poly.entity_id
_entity_poly.type
_entity_poly.pdbx_seq_one_letter_code
_entity_poly.pdbx_strand_id
1 'polypeptide(L)'
;MASLRYVIIEGAVENELLPFLAEHTPPNCCLYSPPVQPEILALAPYLVQVTAEVEEWLKFKTSPWGITLYSQENIHPLLQHLRHYLWAKIPDQDKPALMRFYDPRIIWSLLTVFTPRQRSVFIHPIGFVE
;
A
#
# COMPACT_ATOMS: atom_id res chain seq x y z
N MET A 1 6.54 8.66 20.10
CA MET A 1 6.04 9.56 19.03
C MET A 1 4.62 9.13 18.69
N ALA A 2 3.76 10.02 18.19
CA ALA A 2 2.42 9.65 17.76
C ALA A 2 2.49 8.74 16.53
N SER A 3 1.68 7.69 16.48
CA SER A 3 1.57 6.82 15.31
C SER A 3 0.74 7.51 14.24
N LEU A 4 1.26 7.59 13.01
CA LEU A 4 0.56 8.09 11.83
C LEU A 4 -0.27 6.95 11.22
N ARG A 5 -1.47 7.29 10.73
CA ARG A 5 -2.34 6.36 9.99
C ARG A 5 -2.15 6.57 8.50
N TYR A 6 -1.93 5.48 7.79
CA TYR A 6 -1.81 5.40 6.35
C TYR A 6 -2.80 4.38 5.80
N VAL A 7 -3.10 4.51 4.52
CA VAL A 7 -3.80 3.49 3.74
C VAL A 7 -3.02 3.22 2.47
N ILE A 8 -3.02 1.96 2.01
CA ILE A 8 -2.64 1.65 0.64
C ILE A 8 -3.92 1.37 -0.11
N ILE A 9 -4.25 2.22 -1.08
CA ILE A 9 -5.46 2.10 -1.90
C ILE A 9 -5.07 1.61 -3.28
N GLU A 10 -5.70 0.55 -3.77
CA GLU A 10 -5.47 0.00 -5.10
C GLU A 10 -6.28 0.74 -6.16
N GLY A 11 -5.62 1.52 -7.02
CA GLY A 11 -6.26 2.24 -8.12
C GLY A 11 -6.99 1.33 -9.12
N ALA A 12 -6.56 0.08 -9.28
CA ALA A 12 -7.26 -0.92 -10.09
C ALA A 12 -8.63 -1.34 -9.52
N VAL A 13 -8.90 -1.08 -8.23
CA VAL A 13 -10.19 -1.33 -7.58
C VAL A 13 -10.95 -0.01 -7.40
N GLU A 14 -10.26 1.04 -6.95
CA GLU A 14 -10.84 2.35 -6.70
C GLU A 14 -10.62 3.33 -7.85
N ASN A 15 -11.53 3.32 -8.83
CA ASN A 15 -11.47 4.20 -10.00
C ASN A 15 -11.54 5.70 -9.65
N GLU A 16 -12.09 6.06 -8.49
CA GLU A 16 -12.20 7.44 -8.01
C GLU A 16 -10.94 7.94 -7.28
N LEU A 17 -9.93 7.08 -7.09
CA LEU A 17 -8.72 7.41 -6.32
C LEU A 17 -7.98 8.62 -6.89
N LEU A 18 -7.64 8.61 -8.18
CA LEU A 18 -6.86 9.70 -8.77
C LEU A 18 -7.62 11.03 -8.80
N PRO A 19 -8.91 11.09 -9.20
CA PRO A 19 -9.73 12.29 -9.02
C PRO A 19 -9.70 12.83 -7.59
N PHE A 20 -9.90 11.95 -6.60
CA PHE A 20 -9.89 12.33 -5.18
C PHE A 20 -8.52 12.89 -4.74
N LEU A 21 -7.41 12.24 -5.13
CA LEU A 21 -6.06 12.71 -4.80
C LEU A 21 -5.73 14.05 -5.46
N ALA A 22 -6.24 14.31 -6.67
CA ALA A 22 -6.05 15.57 -7.37
C ALA A 22 -6.84 16.72 -6.72
N GLU A 23 -8.04 16.45 -6.23
CA GLU A 23 -8.91 17.45 -5.58
C GLU A 23 -8.43 17.81 -4.18
N HIS A 24 -8.15 16.82 -3.33
CA HIS A 24 -7.87 17.03 -1.91
C HIS A 24 -6.38 17.10 -1.59
N THR A 25 -5.51 16.61 -2.47
CA THR A 25 -4.04 16.64 -2.32
C THR A 25 -3.50 16.15 -0.97
N PRO A 26 -4.03 15.06 -0.36
CA PRO A 26 -3.43 14.52 0.86
C PRO A 26 -2.00 14.04 0.58
N PRO A 27 -1.10 13.97 1.59
CA PRO A 27 0.23 13.39 1.39
C PRO A 27 0.10 11.96 0.84
N ASN A 28 0.56 11.75 -0.39
CA ASN A 28 0.41 10.48 -1.08
C ASN A 28 1.63 10.17 -1.96
N CYS A 29 1.85 8.88 -2.24
CA CYS A 29 2.89 8.39 -3.13
C CYS A 29 2.44 7.10 -3.82
N CYS A 30 2.65 7.00 -5.13
CA CYS A 30 2.47 5.75 -5.88
C CYS A 30 3.50 4.70 -5.41
N LEU A 31 3.07 3.47 -5.15
CA LEU A 31 3.95 2.37 -4.75
C LEU A 31 4.89 1.93 -5.88
N TYR A 32 4.47 2.03 -7.15
CA TYR A 32 5.35 1.68 -8.26
C TYR A 32 6.45 2.72 -8.45
N SER A 33 7.69 2.25 -8.65
CA SER A 33 8.85 3.12 -8.84
C SER A 33 8.87 3.70 -10.26
N PRO A 34 9.10 5.02 -10.44
CA PRO A 34 9.23 5.63 -11.76
C PRO A 34 10.46 5.10 -12.52
N PRO A 35 10.43 5.11 -13.87
CA PRO A 35 9.33 5.58 -14.72
C PRO A 35 8.19 4.56 -14.80
N VAL A 36 6.94 5.04 -14.69
CA VAL A 36 5.71 4.25 -14.84
C VAL A 36 4.85 4.92 -15.91
N GLN A 37 4.32 4.12 -16.83
CA GLN A 37 3.44 4.63 -17.89
C GLN A 37 2.14 5.20 -17.29
N PRO A 38 1.56 6.28 -17.84
CA PRO A 38 0.35 6.91 -17.30
C PRO A 38 -0.83 5.94 -17.08
N GLU A 39 -1.04 5.01 -18.01
CA GLU A 39 -2.05 3.96 -17.95
C GLU A 39 -1.84 3.00 -16.79
N ILE A 40 -0.58 2.75 -16.40
CA ILE A 40 -0.24 1.94 -15.23
C ILE A 40 -0.37 2.76 -13.95
N LEU A 41 -0.01 4.04 -13.96
CA LEU A 41 -0.22 4.94 -12.82
C LEU A 41 -1.71 5.03 -12.44
N ALA A 42 -2.60 5.05 -13.43
CA ALA A 42 -4.05 5.05 -13.20
C ALA A 42 -4.55 3.83 -12.40
N LEU A 43 -3.85 2.71 -12.49
CA LEU A 43 -4.22 1.45 -11.87
C LEU A 43 -3.34 1.10 -10.66
N ALA A 44 -2.31 1.91 -10.39
CA ALA A 44 -1.31 1.60 -9.39
C ALA A 44 -1.87 1.72 -7.96
N PRO A 45 -1.27 1.00 -7.00
CA PRO A 45 -1.55 1.23 -5.58
C PRO A 45 -0.85 2.50 -5.08
N TYR A 46 -1.55 3.28 -4.25
CA TYR A 46 -1.03 4.51 -3.64
C TYR A 46 -1.02 4.39 -2.12
N LEU A 47 0.11 4.75 -1.52
CA LEU A 47 0.21 5.02 -0.10
C LEU A 47 -0.30 6.43 0.15
N VAL A 48 -1.30 6.58 1.02
CA VAL A 48 -1.93 7.86 1.35
C VAL A 48 -1.96 8.02 2.86
N GLN A 49 -1.54 9.18 3.35
CA GLN A 49 -1.71 9.53 4.75
C GLN A 49 -3.17 9.86 5.03
N VAL A 50 -3.73 9.31 6.11
CA VAL A 50 -5.14 9.53 6.45
C VAL A 50 -5.31 10.91 7.07
N THR A 51 -5.92 11.83 6.32
CA THR A 51 -6.44 13.12 6.79
C THR A 51 -7.94 13.01 7.06
N ALA A 52 -8.57 14.10 7.51
CA ALA A 52 -10.03 14.11 7.73
C ALA A 52 -10.83 13.84 6.44
N GLU A 53 -10.35 14.36 5.31
CA GLU A 53 -10.94 14.16 3.98
C GLU A 53 -10.81 12.71 3.52
N VAL A 54 -9.64 12.11 3.74
CA VAL A 54 -9.40 10.69 3.43
C VAL A 54 -10.29 9.79 4.28
N GLU A 55 -10.42 10.09 5.58
CA GLU A 55 -11.29 9.34 6.49
C GLU A 55 -12.76 9.37 6.03
N GLU A 56 -13.29 10.56 5.75
CA GLU A 56 -14.69 10.71 5.31
C GLU A 56 -14.92 10.04 3.95
N TRP A 57 -13.94 10.11 3.04
CA TRP A 57 -14.02 9.45 1.73
C TRP A 57 -14.06 7.92 1.84
N LEU A 58 -13.25 7.33 2.73
CA LEU A 58 -13.19 5.88 2.92
C LEU A 58 -14.37 5.31 3.69
N LYS A 59 -15.00 6.11 4.57
CA LYS A 59 -16.08 5.69 5.48
C LYS A 59 -17.24 4.95 4.82
N PHE A 60 -17.55 5.26 3.56
CA PHE A 60 -18.66 4.68 2.81
C PHE A 60 -18.23 3.63 1.78
N LYS A 61 -16.93 3.35 1.66
CA LYS A 61 -16.39 2.38 0.71
C LYS A 61 -16.59 0.96 1.25
N THR A 62 -17.17 0.09 0.43
CA THR A 62 -17.45 -1.32 0.76
C THR A 62 -16.66 -2.31 -0.09
N SER A 63 -16.01 -1.82 -1.14
CA SER A 63 -15.07 -2.56 -1.97
C SER A 63 -13.82 -2.97 -1.17
N PRO A 64 -13.10 -4.01 -1.59
CA PRO A 64 -11.78 -4.34 -1.06
C PRO A 64 -10.73 -3.36 -1.60
N TRP A 65 -10.89 -2.08 -1.27
CA TRP A 65 -10.13 -0.97 -1.83
C TRP A 65 -8.63 -0.99 -1.45
N GLY A 66 -8.25 -1.72 -0.41
CA GLY A 66 -6.89 -1.70 0.08
C GLY A 66 -6.74 -2.15 1.54
N ILE A 67 -5.72 -1.62 2.20
CA ILE A 67 -5.38 -1.93 3.60
C ILE A 67 -5.02 -0.65 4.38
N THR A 68 -5.24 -0.68 5.70
CA THR A 68 -4.83 0.38 6.63
C THR A 68 -3.55 -0.03 7.34
N LEU A 69 -2.65 0.94 7.54
CA LEU A 69 -1.36 0.78 8.17
C LEU A 69 -1.13 1.85 9.23
N TYR A 70 -0.46 1.50 10.31
CA TYR A 70 0.00 2.46 11.31
C TYR A 70 1.52 2.47 11.37
N SER A 71 2.15 3.65 11.37
CA SER A 71 3.61 3.78 11.37
C SER A 71 4.07 4.98 12.17
N GLN A 72 5.24 4.89 12.77
CA GLN A 72 5.93 6.06 13.33
C GLN A 72 6.81 6.77 12.27
N GLU A 73 6.99 6.15 11.10
CA GLU A 73 7.76 6.70 10.00
C GLU A 73 6.91 7.66 9.17
N ASN A 74 7.57 8.67 8.61
CA ASN A 74 6.96 9.50 7.58
C ASN A 74 6.74 8.70 6.28
N ILE A 75 5.95 9.27 5.37
CA ILE A 75 5.49 8.59 4.16
C ILE A 75 6.63 8.06 3.27
N HIS A 76 7.76 8.77 3.17
CA HIS A 76 8.86 8.39 2.27
C HIS A 76 9.68 7.18 2.76
N PRO A 77 10.18 7.12 4.02
CA PRO A 77 10.77 5.90 4.55
C PRO A 77 9.82 4.70 4.49
N LEU A 78 8.54 4.91 4.83
CA LEU A 78 7.52 3.87 4.75
C LEU A 78 7.34 3.36 3.31
N LEU A 79 7.24 4.27 2.33
CA LEU A 79 7.15 3.92 0.90
C LEU A 79 8.35 3.10 0.43
N GLN A 80 9.57 3.47 0.84
CA GLN A 80 10.79 2.74 0.48
C GLN A 80 10.77 1.31 1.04
N HIS A 81 10.36 1.16 2.30
CA HIS A 81 10.18 -0.16 2.90
C HIS A 81 9.15 -0.99 2.13
N LEU A 82 7.96 -0.45 1.88
CA LEU A 82 6.89 -1.15 1.15
C LEU A 82 7.34 -1.56 -0.26
N ARG A 83 8.08 -0.69 -0.97
CA ARG A 83 8.63 -0.98 -2.30
C ARG A 83 9.60 -2.16 -2.32
N HIS A 84 10.35 -2.37 -1.24
CA HIS A 84 11.25 -3.51 -1.12
C HIS A 84 10.48 -4.85 -1.25
N TYR A 85 9.23 -4.88 -0.76
CA TYR A 85 8.40 -6.08 -0.76
C TYR A 85 7.45 -6.18 -1.95
N LEU A 86 7.45 -5.23 -2.90
CA LEU A 86 6.59 -5.34 -4.08
C LEU A 86 6.99 -6.49 -5.01
N TRP A 87 8.24 -6.95 -4.96
CA TRP A 87 8.78 -7.91 -5.92
C TRP A 87 9.29 -9.16 -5.21
N ALA A 88 8.64 -10.30 -5.47
CA ALA A 88 9.05 -11.60 -4.97
C ALA A 88 9.82 -12.36 -6.06
N LYS A 89 10.94 -12.96 -5.70
CA LYS A 89 11.65 -13.90 -6.56
C LYS A 89 11.01 -15.27 -6.44
N ILE A 90 10.61 -15.84 -7.56
CA ILE A 90 10.10 -17.21 -7.64
C ILE A 90 11.24 -18.08 -8.19
N PRO A 91 11.55 -19.23 -7.56
CA PRO A 91 12.52 -20.18 -8.12
C PRO A 91 12.20 -20.50 -9.57
N ASP A 92 13.22 -20.61 -10.41
CA ASP A 92 13.12 -20.97 -11.83
C ASP A 92 12.36 -19.95 -12.71
N GLN A 93 12.09 -18.74 -12.21
CA GLN A 93 11.59 -17.62 -13.00
C GLN A 93 12.65 -16.51 -13.12
N ASP A 94 12.92 -16.09 -14.36
CA ASP A 94 13.87 -15.01 -14.64
C ASP A 94 13.39 -13.64 -14.14
N LYS A 95 12.07 -13.42 -14.15
CA LYS A 95 11.45 -12.15 -13.76
C LYS A 95 10.82 -12.29 -12.37
N PRO A 96 11.01 -11.30 -11.48
CA PRO A 96 10.29 -11.29 -10.21
C PRO A 96 8.79 -11.13 -10.45
N ALA A 97 7.99 -11.78 -9.61
CA ALA A 97 6.55 -11.62 -9.59
C ALA A 97 6.16 -10.44 -8.69
N LEU A 98 5.13 -9.71 -9.10
CA LEU A 98 4.53 -8.67 -8.27
C LEU A 98 3.83 -9.32 -7.08
N MET A 99 4.34 -9.08 -5.87
CA MET A 99 3.72 -9.53 -4.62
C MET A 99 2.72 -8.47 -4.17
N ARG A 100 1.45 -8.69 -4.50
CA ARG A 100 0.33 -7.78 -4.21
C ARG A 100 -0.09 -7.82 -2.74
N PHE A 101 0.85 -7.56 -1.82
CA PHE A 101 0.61 -7.55 -0.37
C PHE A 101 -0.41 -6.46 0.05
N TYR A 102 -0.69 -5.49 -0.80
CA TYR A 102 -1.65 -4.42 -0.57
C TYR A 102 -3.09 -4.81 -0.93
N ASP A 103 -3.31 -5.96 -1.57
CA ASP A 103 -4.65 -6.48 -1.82
C ASP A 103 -5.16 -7.15 -0.52
N PRO A 104 -6.26 -6.68 0.08
CA PRO A 104 -6.77 -7.23 1.34
C PRO A 104 -7.19 -8.70 1.21
N ARG A 105 -7.38 -9.22 0.00
CA ARG A 105 -7.67 -10.64 -0.24
C ARG A 105 -6.41 -11.51 -0.24
N ILE A 106 -5.23 -10.92 -0.37
CA ILE A 106 -3.93 -11.61 -0.47
C ILE A 106 -3.15 -11.51 0.83
N ILE A 107 -3.14 -10.33 1.47
CA ILE A 107 -2.25 -10.05 2.61
C ILE A 107 -2.38 -11.06 3.75
N TRP A 108 -3.59 -11.47 4.09
CA TRP A 108 -3.82 -12.38 5.21
C TRP A 108 -3.24 -13.76 4.93
N SER A 109 -3.42 -14.31 3.72
CA SER A 109 -2.79 -15.56 3.30
C SER A 109 -1.27 -15.42 3.15
N LEU A 110 -0.77 -14.26 2.74
CA LEU A 110 0.67 -14.01 2.65
C LEU A 110 1.33 -14.01 4.04
N LEU A 111 0.68 -13.41 5.04
CA LEU A 111 1.21 -13.35 6.40
C LEU A 111 1.29 -14.74 7.05
N THR A 112 0.42 -15.69 6.70
CA THR A 112 0.47 -17.06 7.25
C THR A 112 1.63 -17.89 6.70
N VAL A 113 2.11 -17.61 5.48
CA VAL A 113 3.24 -18.33 4.88
C VAL A 113 4.61 -17.77 5.30
N PHE A 114 4.66 -16.53 5.80
CA PHE A 114 5.89 -15.95 6.33
C PHE A 114 6.35 -16.65 7.60
N THR A 115 7.65 -16.93 7.67
CA THR A 115 8.30 -17.30 8.93
C THR A 115 8.14 -16.18 9.96
N PRO A 116 8.21 -16.47 11.27
CA PRO A 116 8.12 -15.43 12.31
C PRO A 116 9.08 -14.26 12.08
N ARG A 117 10.30 -14.56 11.61
CA ARG A 117 11.29 -13.54 11.26
C ARG A 117 10.87 -12.70 10.06
N GLN A 118 10.45 -13.32 8.96
CA GLN A 118 9.98 -12.58 7.78
C GLN A 118 8.80 -11.68 8.11
N ARG A 119 7.84 -12.19 8.88
CA ARG A 119 6.70 -11.41 9.36
C ARG A 119 7.15 -10.21 10.19
N SER A 120 8.04 -10.43 11.16
CA SER A 120 8.56 -9.36 12.03
C SER A 120 9.30 -8.27 11.25
N VAL A 121 10.11 -8.63 10.24
CA VAL A 121 10.82 -7.63 9.42
C VAL A 121 9.83 -6.90 8.50
N PHE A 122 8.88 -7.62 7.89
CA PHE A 122 7.87 -7.02 7.03
C PHE A 122 7.04 -5.97 7.77
N ILE A 123 6.61 -6.25 9.00
CA ILE A 123 5.82 -5.31 9.81
C ILE A 123 6.68 -4.32 10.61
N HIS A 124 8.01 -4.33 10.53
CA HIS A 124 8.84 -3.54 11.46
C HIS A 124 8.51 -2.04 11.48
N PRO A 125 8.41 -1.33 10.33
CA PRO A 125 7.94 0.05 10.32
C PRO A 125 6.42 0.15 10.37
N ILE A 126 5.69 -0.97 10.35
CA ILE A 126 4.24 -1.06 10.31
C ILE A 126 3.76 -1.57 11.68
N GLY A 127 3.51 -0.65 12.62
CA GLY A 127 3.09 -1.01 13.97
C GLY A 127 1.79 -1.84 14.02
N PHE A 128 0.90 -1.68 13.04
CA PHE A 128 -0.35 -2.43 12.92
C PHE A 128 -0.90 -2.40 11.48
N VAL A 129 -1.57 -3.49 11.05
CA VAL A 129 -2.25 -3.63 9.75
C VAL A 129 -3.72 -3.98 10.01
N GLU A 130 -4.65 -3.23 9.41
CA GLU A 130 -6.11 -3.46 9.45
C GLU A 130 -6.69 -3.58 8.04
#